data_AF-A0ABD6FJQ7-F1
#
_entry.id   AF-A0ABD6FJQ7-F1
#
_cell.length_a   1.000
_cell.length_b   1.000
_cell.length_c   1.000
_cell.angle_alpha   90.00
_cell.angle_beta   90.00
_cell.angle_gamma   90.00
#
_symmetry.space_group_name_H-M   'P 1'
#
loop_
_entity.id
_entity.type
_entity.pdbx_description
1 polymer ?
#
loop_
_entity_poly.entity_id
_entity_poly.type
_entity_poly.pdbx_seq_one_letter_code
_entity_poly.pdbx_strand_id
1 'polypeptide(L)' 'MSFQLPRPGRCVVMGVLNVTPDSFSDGGRYLHLDDALAHAAQMAAEGADLIDVGGESTRPGAE' A
#
# COMPACT_ATOMS: atom_id res chain seq x y z
N MET A 1 7.40 18.90 5.11
CA MET A 1 6.94 18.46 3.77
C MET A 1 5.44 18.62 3.73
N SER A 2 4.92 19.51 2.87
CA SER A 2 3.49 19.68 2.66
C SER A 2 3.04 18.73 1.55
N PHE A 3 2.17 17.78 1.88
CA PHE A 3 1.52 16.95 0.88
C PHE A 3 0.29 17.69 0.38
N GLN A 4 0.30 18.13 -0.89
CA GLN A 4 -0.88 18.70 -1.53
C GLN A 4 -1.49 17.64 -2.43
N LEU A 5 -2.78 17.38 -2.22
CA LEU A 5 -3.56 16.59 -3.17
C LEU A 5 -3.48 17.23 -4.56
N PRO A 6 -3.47 16.43 -5.64
CA PRO A 6 -3.42 16.96 -7.00
C PRO A 6 -4.55 17.97 -7.24
N ARG A 7 -4.24 19.03 -7.99
CA ARG A 7 -5.23 20.06 -8.33
C ARG A 7 -6.41 19.43 -9.08
N PRO A 8 -7.64 19.92 -8.91
CA PRO A 8 -8.79 19.52 -9.72
C PRO A 8 -8.44 19.58 -11.21
N GLY A 9 -8.89 18.59 -12.00
CA GLY A 9 -8.65 18.53 -13.45
C GLY A 9 -7.79 17.35 -13.94
N ARG A 10 -7.30 16.49 -13.04
CA ARG A 10 -6.78 15.16 -13.39
C ARG A 10 -7.33 14.08 -12.47
N CYS A 11 -7.51 12.86 -12.97
CA CYS A 11 -7.77 11.71 -12.11
C CYS A 11 -6.54 11.43 -11.24
N VAL A 12 -6.79 11.12 -9.97
CA VAL A 12 -5.77 10.76 -8.99
C VAL A 12 -5.65 9.25 -8.96
N VAL A 13 -4.44 8.72 -8.90
CA VAL A 13 -4.18 7.28 -8.78
C VAL A 13 -3.86 6.93 -7.34
N MET A 14 -4.66 6.03 -6.74
CA MET A 14 -4.42 5.48 -5.42
C MET A 14 -3.89 4.06 -5.55
N GLY A 15 -2.65 3.83 -5.11
CA GLY A 15 -2.09 2.49 -4.96
C GLY A 15 -2.68 1.83 -3.71
N VAL A 16 -3.04 0.55 -3.81
CA VAL A 16 -3.61 -0.21 -2.70
C VAL A 16 -2.55 -1.17 -2.17
N LEU A 17 -2.06 -0.91 -0.97
CA LEU A 17 -1.07 -1.72 -0.27
C LEU A 17 -1.75 -2.56 0.82
N ASN A 18 -2.01 -3.84 0.51
CA ASN A 18 -2.49 -4.78 1.51
C ASN A 18 -1.29 -5.42 2.22
N VAL A 19 -1.25 -5.31 3.55
CA VAL A 19 -0.21 -5.84 4.42
C VAL A 19 -0.85 -6.88 5.35
N THR A 20 -1.29 -8.02 4.77
CA THR A 20 -1.93 -9.10 5.53
C THR A 20 -0.98 -10.29 5.73
N PRO A 21 -1.15 -11.10 6.78
CA PRO A 21 -0.33 -12.29 7.01
C PRO A 21 -0.38 -13.28 5.83
N ASP A 22 -1.55 -13.44 5.21
CA ASP A 22 -1.80 -14.39 4.14
C ASP A 22 -1.14 -14.03 2.81
N SER A 23 -0.61 -12.81 2.67
CA SER A 23 0.13 -12.42 1.47
C SER A 23 1.62 -12.73 1.53
N PHE A 24 2.16 -13.16 2.70
CA PHE A 24 3.59 -13.40 2.89
C PHE A 24 3.85 -14.49 3.95
N SER A 25 4.20 -15.71 3.52
CA SER A 25 4.16 -16.95 4.30
C SER A 25 5.22 -17.17 5.39
N ASP A 26 6.11 -16.21 5.74
CA ASP A 26 7.39 -16.55 6.41
C ASP A 26 7.70 -15.81 7.74
N GLY A 27 6.70 -15.56 8.61
CA GLY A 27 7.00 -15.44 10.06
C GLY A 27 7.29 -14.04 10.66
N GLY A 28 6.62 -12.99 10.18
CA GLY A 28 5.84 -12.13 11.09
C GLY A 28 6.51 -11.05 11.94
N ARG A 29 7.84 -10.87 12.01
CA ARG A 29 8.41 -9.88 12.96
C ARG A 29 9.26 -8.74 12.40
N TYR A 30 9.86 -8.89 11.23
CA TYR A 30 10.66 -7.82 10.60
C TYR A 30 10.57 -7.79 9.06
N LEU A 31 10.14 -8.87 8.42
CA LEU A 31 10.05 -8.97 6.96
C LEU A 31 8.91 -8.13 6.35
N HIS A 32 7.80 -7.93 7.07
CA HIS A 32 6.62 -7.28 6.48
C HIS A 32 6.72 -5.75 6.33
N LEU A 33 7.55 -5.06 7.13
CA LEU A 33 7.63 -3.61 7.07
C LEU A 33 8.49 -3.15 5.88
N ASP A 34 9.68 -3.72 5.73
CA ASP A 34 10.61 -3.32 4.66
C ASP A 34 10.02 -3.65 3.28
N ASP A 35 9.35 -4.80 3.14
CA ASP A 35 8.66 -5.18 1.91
C ASP A 35 7.48 -4.25 1.60
N ALA A 36 6.68 -3.89 2.60
CA ALA A 36 5.59 -2.93 2.45
C ALA A 36 6.12 -1.54 2.05
N LEU A 37 7.23 -1.10 2.65
CA LEU A 37 7.88 0.17 2.30
C LEU A 37 8.46 0.14 0.89
N ALA A 38 9.11 -0.95 0.49
CA ALA A 38 9.64 -1.12 -0.86
C ALA A 38 8.53 -1.08 -1.91
N HIS A 39 7.40 -1.76 -1.65
CA HIS A 39 6.25 -1.76 -2.54
C HIS A 39 5.59 -0.37 -2.60
N ALA A 40 5.43 0.32 -1.46
CA ALA A 40 4.93 1.70 -1.44
C ALA A 40 5.84 2.64 -2.26
N ALA A 41 7.16 2.50 -2.13
CA ALA A 41 8.13 3.27 -2.90
C ALA A 41 8.04 2.98 -4.40
N GLN A 42 7.85 1.71 -4.78
CA GLN A 42 7.64 1.32 -6.17
C GLN A 42 6.35 1.93 -6.73
N MET A 43 5.23 1.84 -6.03
CA MET A 43 3.96 2.44 -6.45
C MET A 43 4.08 3.95 -6.65
N ALA A 44 4.79 4.63 -5.75
CA ALA A 44 5.08 6.05 -5.91
C ALA A 44 5.93 6.33 -7.16
N ALA A 45 6.95 5.51 -7.44
CA ALA A 45 7.77 5.62 -8.64
C ALA A 45 6.99 5.35 -9.94
N GLU A 46 5.97 4.48 -9.88
CA GLU A 46 5.06 4.18 -10.99
C GLU A 46 3.97 5.25 -11.20
N GLY A 47 3.88 6.24 -10.30
CA GLY A 47 2.99 7.39 -10.44
C GLY A 47 1.74 7.36 -9.57
N ALA A 48 1.70 6.52 -8.52
CA ALA A 48 0.67 6.63 -7.50
C ALA A 48 0.77 7.98 -6.79
N ASP A 49 -0.36 8.68 -6.73
CA ASP A 49 -0.52 9.95 -6.02
C ASP A 49 -0.79 9.74 -4.54
N LEU A 50 -1.33 8.58 -4.18
CA LEU A 50 -1.74 8.21 -2.83
C LEU A 50 -1.49 6.72 -2.64
N ILE A 51 -1.18 6.31 -1.41
CA ILE A 51 -1.11 4.91 -1.03
C ILE A 51 -2.14 4.67 0.07
N ASP A 52 -3.05 3.74 -0.16
CA ASP A 52 -4.01 3.24 0.81
C ASP A 52 -3.47 1.95 1.43
N VAL A 53 -3.26 1.94 2.74
CA VAL A 53 -2.58 0.85 3.46
C VAL A 53 -3.59 0.11 4.32
N GLY A 54 -3.86 -1.16 3.99
CA GLY A 54 -4.77 -2.03 4.73
C GLY A 54 -4.04 -3.19 5.40
N GLY A 55 -4.12 -3.31 6.74
CA GLY A 55 -3.52 -4.40 7.51
C GLY A 55 -4.45 -5.59 7.77
N GLU A 56 -5.73 -5.46 7.43
CA GLU A 56 -6.77 -6.47 7.62
C GLU A 56 -7.41 -6.79 6.27
N SER A 57 -7.65 -8.06 5.99
CA SER A 57 -8.34 -8.46 4.77
C SER A 57 -9.84 -8.37 4.97
N THR A 58 -10.51 -7.54 4.17
CA THR A 58 -11.99 -7.52 4.07
C THR A 58 -12.50 -8.37 2.91
N ARG A 59 -11.62 -9.16 2.25
CA ARG A 59 -12.04 -10.08 1.19
C ARG A 59 -12.95 -11.18 1.77
N PRO A 60 -14.03 -11.56 1.06
CA PRO A 60 -14.85 -12.70 1.47
C PRO A 60 -13.99 -13.97 1.61
N GLY A 61 -13.96 -14.57 2.81
CA GLY A 61 -13.20 -15.78 3.10
C GLY A 61 -11.78 -15.56 3.65
N ALA A 62 -11.44 -14.34 4.06
CA ALA A 62 -10.25 -14.12 4.90
C ALA A 62 -10.54 -14.52 6.35
N GLU A 63 -9.62 -15.28 6.97
CA GLU A 63 -9.63 -15.61 8.41
C GLU A 63 -8.77 -14.63 9.21
#